data_AF-H3AH15-F1
#
_entry.id   AF-H3AH15-F1
#
_cell.length_a   1.000
_cell.length_b   1.000
_cell.length_c   1.000
_cell.angle_alpha   90.00
_cell.angle_beta   90.00
_cell.angle_gamma   90.00
#
_symmetry.space_group_name_H-M   'P 1'
#
loop_
_entity.id
_entity.type
_entity.pdbx_description
1 polymer ?
#
loop_
_entity_poly.entity_id
_entity_poly.type
_entity_poly.pdbx_seq_one_letter_code
_entity_poly.pdbx_strand_id
1 'polypeptide(L)'
;VSKMDFTEAYSDSCSTVGHTVREGHVKLLKKLIKQGRSIDVADNRGWMPIHEAACHDSVGCLQFLIQAAPSSDYIKSKTFLGETALYLAAKHGSVKCAKILLKAGLNANEFCSVETTPLFAAVENGCTDIVKLLLRHGANVNGSHSWCGWNALHQAAFQGHTEIIEVLLEKGTNKECENEFGMTPLFTAAQYGKADSLRILIGNGANVNAQAKDKASPLFIAAQEGHAECVKLLLSNEADPNLYCNEEEWQLPIHAAAQMGKTNILGMLIPVTDRICDTGRKKVSPVYSAVYGGQGECLKMLLKEGYSPNAQKCLFLGCESPLCMAFTKHCRYYDIVRILLKAGAHVLSIHIGYCLNGENFPLFRYLLKLGCSLPSRRYLTEFTRYAVATEHQYKDWLPYLLLSGFDPLNLLSELWVSSVNNDALNFTLEFTNWKRLPPAVEQTLSTHAENSTWVLQKHFGILKTLNFMCALQTSLSL
;
A
#
# COMPACT_ATOMS: atom_id res chain seq x y z
N VAL A 1 23.96 34.49 18.70
CA VAL A 1 22.69 34.13 18.01
C VAL A 1 21.77 33.53 19.06
N SER A 2 20.86 34.33 19.62
CA SER A 2 19.85 33.78 20.54
C SER A 2 18.96 32.83 19.73
N LYS A 3 18.66 31.66 20.29
CA LYS A 3 17.61 30.79 19.76
C LYS A 3 16.31 31.61 19.76
N MET A 4 15.79 31.92 18.58
CA MET A 4 14.40 32.39 18.44
C MET A 4 13.50 31.26 18.96
N ASP A 5 12.83 31.54 20.07
CA ASP A 5 11.79 30.69 20.61
C ASP A 5 10.49 30.99 19.85
N PHE A 6 10.10 30.08 18.96
CA PHE A 6 8.87 30.22 18.16
C PHE A 6 7.60 29.88 18.93
N THR A 7 7.68 29.54 20.23
CA THR A 7 6.49 29.22 21.04
C THR A 7 5.67 30.46 21.44
N GLU A 8 6.26 31.66 21.43
CA GLU A 8 5.53 32.92 21.71
C GLU A 8 4.57 33.34 20.59
N ALA A 9 4.81 32.92 19.34
CA ALA A 9 4.01 33.31 18.18
C ALA A 9 2.55 32.80 18.21
N TYR A 10 2.26 31.81 19.05
CA TYR A 10 0.96 31.14 19.13
C TYR A 10 0.31 31.22 20.51
N SER A 11 0.78 32.11 21.40
CA SER A 11 -0.01 32.44 22.58
C SER A 11 -1.28 33.18 22.15
N ASP A 12 -2.43 32.73 22.64
CA ASP A 12 -3.76 33.28 22.34
C ASP A 12 -3.87 34.72 22.86
N SER A 13 -3.52 35.69 22.01
CA SER A 13 -3.43 37.12 22.36
C SER A 13 -4.78 37.85 22.19
N CYS A 14 -5.86 37.17 22.61
CA CYS A 14 -7.21 37.69 22.49
C CYS A 14 -7.41 38.96 23.32
N SER A 15 -8.06 39.97 22.74
CA SER A 15 -8.37 41.22 23.45
C SER A 15 -9.27 40.97 24.66
N THR A 16 -9.30 41.88 25.64
CA THR A 16 -10.21 41.75 26.80
C THR A 16 -11.68 41.64 26.35
N VAL A 17 -12.06 42.31 25.26
CA VAL A 17 -13.39 42.19 24.65
C VAL A 17 -13.59 40.79 24.07
N GLY A 18 -12.63 40.29 23.28
CA GLY A 18 -12.68 38.93 22.72
C GLY A 18 -12.75 37.84 23.80
N HIS A 19 -11.92 37.92 24.84
CA HIS A 19 -11.98 37.00 25.98
C HIS A 19 -13.32 37.07 26.72
N THR A 20 -13.86 38.28 26.92
CA THR A 20 -15.20 38.43 27.55
C THR A 20 -16.29 37.79 26.70
N VAL A 21 -16.15 37.87 25.37
CA VAL A 21 -17.08 37.28 24.42
C VAL A 21 -16.97 35.75 24.41
N ARG A 22 -15.75 35.22 24.40
CA ARG A 22 -15.45 33.78 24.51
C ARG A 22 -16.12 33.14 25.73
N GLU A 23 -16.07 33.80 26.88
CA GLU A 23 -16.72 33.37 28.13
C GLU A 23 -18.25 33.64 28.15
N GLY A 24 -18.82 34.19 27.08
CA GLY A 24 -20.26 34.48 26.99
C GLY A 24 -20.76 35.59 27.94
N HIS A 25 -19.87 36.44 28.48
CA HIS A 25 -20.20 37.41 29.53
C HIS A 25 -20.83 38.70 28.99
N VAL A 26 -22.07 38.63 28.51
CA VAL A 26 -22.81 39.73 27.85
C VAL A 26 -22.86 41.03 28.67
N LYS A 27 -23.06 40.96 29.99
CA LYS A 27 -23.13 42.16 30.84
C LYS A 27 -21.79 42.89 30.92
N LEU A 28 -20.71 42.13 31.07
CA LEU A 28 -19.35 42.67 31.09
C LEU A 28 -18.98 43.24 29.73
N LEU A 29 -19.33 42.55 28.64
CA LEU A 29 -19.15 43.05 27.28
C LEU A 29 -19.79 44.43 27.10
N LYS A 30 -21.08 44.57 27.46
CA LYS A 30 -21.79 45.86 27.39
C LYS A 30 -21.10 46.96 28.22
N LYS A 31 -20.53 46.62 29.38
CA LYS A 31 -19.77 47.56 30.22
C LYS A 31 -18.47 47.99 29.53
N LEU A 32 -17.71 47.05 28.97
CA LEU A 32 -16.44 47.34 28.28
C LEU A 32 -16.65 48.24 27.06
N ILE A 33 -17.70 48.01 26.27
CA ILE A 33 -18.00 48.84 25.09
C ILE A 33 -18.43 50.25 25.51
N LYS A 34 -19.24 50.39 26.58
CA LYS A 34 -19.55 51.72 27.17
C LYS A 34 -18.31 52.46 27.68
N GLN A 35 -17.25 51.74 28.05
CA GLN A 35 -15.96 52.31 28.46
C GLN A 35 -15.04 52.64 27.26
N GLY A 36 -15.53 52.53 26.03
CA GLY A 36 -14.78 52.88 24.82
C GLY A 36 -13.81 51.80 24.32
N ARG A 37 -13.93 50.55 24.81
CA ARG A 37 -13.16 49.43 24.22
C ARG A 37 -13.72 49.10 22.85
N SER A 38 -12.84 48.88 21.87
CA SER A 38 -13.27 48.55 20.51
C SER A 38 -13.68 47.09 20.36
N ILE A 39 -14.64 46.83 19.46
CA ILE A 39 -15.10 45.49 19.09
C ILE A 39 -14.40 44.92 17.86
N ASP A 40 -13.53 45.71 17.22
CA ASP A 40 -12.88 45.38 15.93
C ASP A 40 -11.37 45.12 16.02
N VAL A 41 -10.89 44.80 17.23
CA VAL A 41 -9.49 44.42 17.44
C VAL A 41 -9.31 42.93 17.19
N ALA A 42 -8.56 42.59 16.14
CA ALA A 42 -8.16 41.23 15.83
C ALA A 42 -6.98 40.77 16.69
N ASP A 43 -6.96 39.48 17.04
CA ASP A 43 -5.80 38.83 17.69
C ASP A 43 -4.75 38.37 16.65
N ASN A 44 -3.74 37.60 17.11
CA ASN A 44 -2.68 37.05 16.25
C ASN A 44 -3.14 36.01 15.21
N ARG A 45 -4.40 35.55 15.26
CA ARG A 45 -5.03 34.67 14.26
C ARG A 45 -5.90 35.46 13.27
N GLY A 46 -6.02 36.77 13.47
CA GLY A 46 -7.00 37.60 12.77
C GLY A 46 -8.40 37.46 13.35
N TRP A 47 -8.57 36.82 14.51
CA TRP A 47 -9.89 36.64 15.13
C TRP A 47 -10.31 37.92 15.83
N MET A 48 -11.42 38.46 15.36
CA MET A 48 -12.16 39.53 16.03
C MET A 48 -13.19 38.94 17.02
N PRO A 49 -13.69 39.72 18.00
CA PRO A 49 -14.70 39.27 18.96
C PRO A 49 -15.92 38.56 18.35
N ILE A 50 -16.33 38.89 17.12
CA ILE A 50 -17.43 38.18 16.44
C ILE A 50 -17.08 36.70 16.12
N HIS A 51 -15.83 36.42 15.79
CA HIS A 51 -15.31 35.08 15.55
C HIS A 51 -15.31 34.26 16.84
N GLU A 52 -14.89 34.87 17.96
CA GLU A 52 -14.99 34.27 19.30
C GLU A 52 -16.45 33.93 19.65
N ALA A 53 -17.38 34.87 19.40
CA ALA A 53 -18.78 34.63 19.70
C ALA A 53 -19.37 33.47 18.90
N ALA A 54 -18.96 33.36 17.63
CA ALA A 54 -19.39 32.31 16.73
C ALA A 54 -18.76 30.95 17.09
N CYS A 55 -17.47 30.91 17.42
CA CYS A 55 -16.76 29.70 17.85
C CYS A 55 -17.35 29.10 19.14
N HIS A 56 -17.72 29.95 20.11
CA HIS A 56 -18.14 29.53 21.46
C HIS A 56 -19.67 29.58 21.69
N ASP A 57 -20.48 29.60 20.63
CA ASP A 57 -21.95 29.77 20.65
C ASP A 57 -22.45 30.86 21.64
N SER A 58 -21.71 31.96 21.76
CA SER A 58 -21.99 33.04 22.71
C SER A 58 -23.07 33.98 22.16
N VAL A 59 -24.29 33.47 22.06
CA VAL A 59 -25.45 34.08 21.38
C VAL A 59 -25.70 35.53 21.78
N GLY A 60 -25.77 35.80 23.08
CA GLY A 60 -26.07 37.15 23.57
C GLY A 60 -24.94 38.15 23.29
N CYS A 61 -23.69 37.67 23.27
CA CYS A 61 -22.53 38.48 22.86
C CYS A 61 -22.61 38.75 21.36
N LEU A 62 -22.85 37.72 20.54
CA LEU A 62 -22.97 37.87 19.08
C LEU A 62 -24.06 38.88 18.69
N GLN A 63 -25.26 38.76 19.28
CA GLN A 63 -26.37 39.70 19.01
C GLN A 63 -26.00 41.13 19.36
N PHE A 64 -25.34 41.33 20.50
CA PHE A 64 -24.89 42.66 20.90
C PHE A 64 -23.79 43.20 19.97
N LEU A 65 -22.83 42.37 19.57
CA LEU A 65 -21.76 42.76 18.65
C LEU A 65 -22.32 43.17 17.28
N ILE A 66 -23.30 42.42 16.74
CA ILE A 66 -23.95 42.76 15.46
C ILE A 66 -24.70 44.10 15.57
N GLN A 67 -25.37 44.37 16.70
CA GLN A 67 -26.10 45.63 16.92
C GLN A 67 -25.17 46.83 17.15
N ALA A 68 -24.05 46.61 17.85
CA ALA A 68 -23.08 47.64 18.17
C ALA A 68 -22.03 47.85 17.07
N ALA A 69 -22.15 47.13 15.94
CA ALA A 69 -21.15 47.13 14.89
C ALA A 69 -20.95 48.53 14.27
N PRO A 70 -19.68 48.96 14.07
CA PRO A 70 -19.39 50.27 13.49
C PRO A 70 -19.74 50.37 11.99
N SER A 71 -19.84 49.22 11.31
CA SER A 71 -20.17 49.11 9.89
C SER A 71 -20.91 47.80 9.63
N SER A 72 -21.74 47.78 8.58
CA SER A 72 -22.37 46.56 8.05
C SER A 72 -21.35 45.50 7.61
N ASP A 73 -20.10 45.88 7.35
CA ASP A 73 -19.05 44.96 6.92
C ASP A 73 -18.39 44.19 8.08
N TYR A 74 -18.59 44.62 9.33
CA TYR A 74 -18.06 43.94 10.52
C TYR A 74 -18.45 42.45 10.57
N ILE A 75 -19.70 42.16 10.19
CA ILE A 75 -20.23 40.79 10.19
C ILE A 75 -19.59 39.90 9.11
N LYS A 76 -18.99 40.52 8.09
CA LYS A 76 -18.27 39.85 6.99
C LYS A 76 -16.76 39.80 7.22
N SER A 77 -16.30 40.20 8.41
CA SER A 77 -14.88 40.12 8.76
C SER A 77 -14.37 38.68 8.63
N LYS A 78 -13.08 38.58 8.31
CA LYS A 78 -12.39 37.32 8.06
C LYS A 78 -11.14 37.20 8.92
N THR A 79 -10.86 35.98 9.36
CA THR A 79 -9.57 35.64 9.98
C THR A 79 -8.43 35.70 8.94
N PHE A 80 -7.18 35.52 9.37
CA PHE A 80 -6.05 35.42 8.44
C PHE A 80 -6.14 34.22 7.49
N LEU A 81 -6.92 33.20 7.85
CA LEU A 81 -7.25 32.05 6.99
C LEU A 81 -8.51 32.28 6.13
N GLY A 82 -8.99 33.53 6.06
CA GLY A 82 -10.19 33.87 5.31
C GLY A 82 -11.48 33.29 5.88
N GLU A 83 -11.47 32.77 7.12
CA GLU A 83 -12.64 32.16 7.75
C GLU A 83 -13.60 33.25 8.22
N THR A 84 -14.90 33.12 7.92
CA THR A 84 -15.93 34.02 8.45
C THR A 84 -16.43 33.53 9.81
N ALA A 85 -17.14 34.40 10.54
CA ALA A 85 -17.88 33.98 11.73
C ALA A 85 -18.84 32.80 11.44
N LEU A 86 -19.48 32.77 10.26
CA LEU A 86 -20.38 31.65 9.90
C LEU A 86 -19.60 30.34 9.72
N TYR A 87 -18.42 30.40 9.09
CA TYR A 87 -17.54 29.23 8.95
C TYR A 87 -17.14 28.67 10.32
N LEU A 88 -16.71 29.52 11.25
CA LEU A 88 -16.33 29.08 12.60
C LEU A 88 -17.52 28.54 13.39
N ALA A 89 -18.68 29.19 13.30
CA ALA A 89 -19.90 28.65 13.90
C ALA A 89 -20.24 27.26 13.34
N ALA A 90 -20.01 27.04 12.05
CA ALA A 90 -20.29 25.78 11.40
C ALA A 90 -19.30 24.68 11.83
N LYS A 91 -18.00 24.99 11.85
CA LYS A 91 -16.91 24.11 12.30
C LYS A 91 -17.09 23.65 13.76
N HIS A 92 -17.57 24.52 14.64
CA HIS A 92 -17.70 24.27 16.08
C HIS A 92 -19.11 23.88 16.53
N GLY A 93 -20.07 23.72 15.61
CA GLY A 93 -21.43 23.29 15.98
C GLY A 93 -22.28 24.36 16.68
N SER A 94 -21.94 25.63 16.56
CA SER A 94 -22.64 26.75 17.22
C SER A 94 -23.95 27.11 16.51
N VAL A 95 -24.96 26.25 16.66
CA VAL A 95 -26.24 26.30 15.91
C VAL A 95 -26.96 27.64 16.05
N LYS A 96 -26.99 28.20 17.26
CA LYS A 96 -27.73 29.44 17.52
C LYS A 96 -27.02 30.63 16.90
N CYS A 97 -25.70 30.71 17.03
CA CYS A 97 -24.89 31.72 16.35
C CYS A 97 -24.99 31.61 14.83
N ALA A 98 -24.85 30.41 14.25
CA ALA A 98 -24.99 30.18 12.82
C ALA A 98 -26.35 30.67 12.28
N LYS A 99 -27.45 30.39 13.01
CA LYS A 99 -28.80 30.85 12.63
C LYS A 99 -28.93 32.37 12.61
N ILE A 100 -28.28 33.06 13.54
CA ILE A 100 -28.27 34.53 13.57
C ILE A 100 -27.46 35.08 12.39
N LEU A 101 -26.29 34.51 12.14
CA LEU A 101 -25.39 34.93 11.06
C LEU A 101 -26.03 34.75 9.67
N LEU A 102 -26.68 33.62 9.42
CA LEU A 102 -27.42 33.37 8.18
C LEU A 102 -28.60 34.32 8.00
N LYS A 103 -29.36 34.62 9.07
CA LYS A 103 -30.44 35.62 9.03
C LYS A 103 -29.94 37.04 8.78
N ALA A 104 -28.71 37.34 9.20
CA ALA A 104 -28.05 38.61 8.94
C ALA A 104 -27.46 38.71 7.51
N GLY A 105 -27.66 37.68 6.67
CA GLY A 105 -27.31 37.72 5.25
C GLY A 105 -25.92 37.20 4.91
N LEU A 106 -25.24 36.49 5.82
CA LEU A 106 -23.98 35.82 5.46
C LEU A 106 -24.23 34.72 4.43
N ASN A 107 -23.33 34.65 3.45
CA ASN A 107 -23.41 33.67 2.38
C ASN A 107 -22.98 32.30 2.89
N ALA A 108 -23.89 31.31 2.83
CA ALA A 108 -23.62 29.93 3.22
C ALA A 108 -22.58 29.21 2.33
N ASN A 109 -22.28 29.79 1.16
CA ASN A 109 -21.34 29.26 0.16
C ASN A 109 -20.02 30.01 0.11
N GLU A 110 -19.73 30.88 1.09
CA GLU A 110 -18.49 31.63 1.10
C GLU A 110 -17.29 30.72 1.38
N PHE A 111 -16.28 30.78 0.51
CA PHE A 111 -15.04 30.05 0.68
C PHE A 111 -14.08 30.79 1.62
N CYS A 112 -13.39 30.04 2.48
CA CYS A 112 -12.19 30.54 3.18
C CYS A 112 -10.94 30.36 2.30
N SER A 113 -9.75 30.76 2.79
CA SER A 113 -8.52 30.74 1.99
C SER A 113 -8.04 29.33 1.63
N VAL A 114 -8.61 28.30 2.25
CA VAL A 114 -8.31 26.89 1.96
C VAL A 114 -9.34 26.20 1.06
N GLU A 115 -10.14 27.00 0.32
CA GLU A 115 -11.17 26.50 -0.61
C GLU A 115 -12.21 25.57 0.04
N THR A 116 -12.48 25.75 1.33
CA THR A 116 -13.54 25.04 2.05
C THR A 116 -14.74 25.96 2.32
N THR A 117 -15.91 25.35 2.50
CA THR A 117 -17.18 26.04 2.78
C THR A 117 -17.65 25.78 4.22
N PRO A 118 -18.55 26.61 4.78
CA PRO A 118 -19.20 26.32 6.05
C PRO A 118 -19.89 24.95 6.09
N LEU A 119 -20.47 24.52 4.95
CA LEU A 119 -21.08 23.19 4.84
C LEU A 119 -20.04 22.10 5.02
N PHE A 120 -18.90 22.20 4.33
CA PHE A 120 -17.84 21.21 4.42
C PHE A 120 -17.27 21.12 5.85
N ALA A 121 -17.03 22.25 6.51
CA ALA A 121 -16.56 22.28 7.89
C ALA A 121 -17.58 21.65 8.87
N ALA A 122 -18.88 21.92 8.68
CA ALA A 122 -19.93 21.30 9.48
C ALA A 122 -19.98 19.78 9.29
N VAL A 123 -19.82 19.31 8.05
CA VAL A 123 -19.78 17.89 7.72
C VAL A 123 -18.54 17.23 8.32
N GLU A 124 -17.36 17.83 8.17
CA GLU A 124 -16.10 17.31 8.73
C GLU A 124 -16.18 17.10 10.25
N ASN A 125 -16.90 17.98 10.95
CA ASN A 125 -17.06 17.96 12.40
C ASN A 125 -18.36 17.29 12.87
N GLY A 126 -19.10 16.59 11.98
CA GLY A 126 -20.30 15.84 12.35
C GLY A 126 -21.46 16.69 12.88
N CYS A 127 -21.51 17.98 12.56
CA CYS A 127 -22.49 18.92 13.10
C CYS A 127 -23.81 18.88 12.32
N THR A 128 -24.60 17.80 12.47
CA THR A 128 -25.81 17.57 11.66
C THR A 128 -26.82 18.73 11.69
N ASP A 129 -27.04 19.37 12.83
CA ASP A 129 -27.97 20.50 12.95
C ASP A 129 -27.51 21.72 12.13
N ILE A 130 -26.20 21.97 12.11
CA ILE A 130 -25.61 23.01 11.25
C ILE A 130 -25.78 22.63 9.79
N VAL A 131 -25.50 21.37 9.41
CA VAL A 131 -25.69 20.91 8.03
C VAL A 131 -27.13 21.16 7.58
N LYS A 132 -28.13 20.69 8.34
CA LYS A 132 -29.55 20.93 8.04
C LYS A 132 -29.87 22.43 7.94
N LEU A 133 -29.29 23.25 8.81
CA LEU A 133 -29.49 24.71 8.80
C LEU A 133 -28.89 25.36 7.55
N LEU A 134 -27.64 25.06 7.21
CA LEU A 134 -26.94 25.60 6.04
C LEU A 134 -27.67 25.22 4.74
N LEU A 135 -28.13 23.97 4.63
CA LEU A 135 -28.89 23.49 3.46
C LEU A 135 -30.23 24.21 3.29
N ARG A 136 -30.93 24.54 4.39
CA ARG A 136 -32.15 25.39 4.34
C ARG A 136 -31.87 26.81 3.87
N HIS A 137 -30.64 27.29 4.03
CA HIS A 137 -30.17 28.61 3.59
C HIS A 137 -29.40 28.56 2.27
N GLY A 138 -29.58 27.52 1.46
CA GLY A 138 -29.04 27.45 0.10
C GLY A 138 -27.56 27.12 0.02
N ALA A 139 -26.99 26.45 1.03
CA ALA A 139 -25.66 25.85 0.90
C ALA A 139 -25.66 24.84 -0.26
N ASN A 140 -24.68 24.99 -1.15
CA ASN A 140 -24.49 24.14 -2.32
C ASN A 140 -23.89 22.80 -1.87
N VAL A 141 -24.57 21.71 -2.23
CA VAL A 141 -24.14 20.34 -1.94
C VAL A 141 -23.27 19.73 -3.03
N ASN A 142 -23.23 20.37 -4.20
CA ASN A 142 -22.54 19.89 -5.38
C ASN A 142 -21.25 20.69 -5.65
N GLY A 143 -20.27 20.05 -6.29
CA GLY A 143 -18.98 20.65 -6.58
C GLY A 143 -17.93 20.38 -5.50
N SER A 144 -16.70 20.80 -5.76
CA SER A 144 -15.59 20.62 -4.82
C SER A 144 -15.67 21.64 -3.68
N HIS A 145 -15.37 21.18 -2.48
CA HIS A 145 -15.20 21.99 -1.28
C HIS A 145 -13.83 21.74 -0.62
N SER A 146 -12.87 21.23 -1.39
CA SER A 146 -11.51 20.91 -0.99
C SER A 146 -10.58 20.89 -2.21
N TRP A 147 -9.29 21.10 -2.00
CA TRP A 147 -8.30 21.11 -3.08
C TRP A 147 -8.17 19.79 -3.85
N CYS A 148 -8.55 18.65 -3.27
CA CYS A 148 -8.47 17.34 -3.93
C CYS A 148 -9.78 16.91 -4.62
N GLY A 149 -10.70 17.85 -4.86
CA GLY A 149 -11.99 17.57 -5.50
C GLY A 149 -13.04 16.96 -4.57
N TRP A 150 -12.81 16.91 -3.25
CA TRP A 150 -13.78 16.34 -2.32
C TRP A 150 -14.99 17.26 -2.15
N ASN A 151 -16.17 16.66 -2.14
CA ASN A 151 -17.41 17.33 -1.76
C ASN A 151 -17.88 16.89 -0.36
N ALA A 152 -19.02 17.44 0.08
CA ALA A 152 -19.61 17.12 1.38
C ALA A 152 -19.94 15.62 1.53
N LEU A 153 -20.39 14.96 0.47
CA LEU A 153 -20.77 13.54 0.53
C LEU A 153 -19.55 12.62 0.67
N HIS A 154 -18.42 12.94 0.01
CA HIS A 154 -17.14 12.26 0.24
C HIS A 154 -16.70 12.38 1.69
N GLN A 155 -16.73 13.60 2.23
CA GLN A 155 -16.32 13.85 3.62
C GLN A 155 -17.21 13.11 4.63
N ALA A 156 -18.54 13.14 4.43
CA ALA A 156 -19.47 12.42 5.29
C ALA A 156 -19.26 10.89 5.22
N ALA A 157 -19.04 10.36 4.00
CA ALA A 157 -18.73 8.96 3.77
C ALA A 157 -17.43 8.53 4.45
N PHE A 158 -16.37 9.34 4.32
CA PHE A 158 -15.07 9.16 4.96
C PHE A 158 -15.16 9.14 6.49
N GLN A 159 -15.89 10.10 7.08
CA GLN A 159 -16.01 10.19 8.55
C GLN A 159 -16.96 9.14 9.14
N GLY A 160 -17.90 8.61 8.34
CA GLY A 160 -18.92 7.70 8.84
C GLY A 160 -20.16 8.42 9.40
N HIS A 161 -20.42 9.66 8.99
CA HIS A 161 -21.55 10.44 9.49
C HIS A 161 -22.84 10.09 8.75
N THR A 162 -23.44 8.95 9.11
CA THR A 162 -24.61 8.35 8.45
C THR A 162 -25.80 9.30 8.32
N GLU A 163 -26.18 10.02 9.39
CA GLU A 163 -27.29 10.98 9.35
C GLU A 163 -27.01 12.14 8.37
N ILE A 164 -25.75 12.58 8.28
CA ILE A 164 -25.35 13.62 7.33
C ILE A 164 -25.42 13.10 5.89
N ILE A 165 -25.00 11.85 5.65
CA ILE A 165 -25.13 11.20 4.33
C ILE A 165 -26.59 11.20 3.89
N GLU A 166 -27.51 10.76 4.75
CA GLU A 166 -28.96 10.75 4.45
C GLU A 166 -29.46 12.16 4.11
N VAL A 167 -29.16 13.15 4.94
CA VAL A 167 -29.56 14.55 4.72
C VAL A 167 -29.03 15.10 3.40
N LEU A 168 -27.78 14.79 3.03
CA LEU A 168 -27.19 15.23 1.77
C LEU A 168 -27.86 14.57 0.56
N LEU A 169 -28.12 13.26 0.62
CA LEU A 169 -28.80 12.52 -0.44
C LEU A 169 -30.25 13.00 -0.62
N GLU A 170 -30.99 13.27 0.46
CA GLU A 170 -32.32 13.87 0.42
C GLU A 170 -32.34 15.27 -0.24
N LYS A 171 -31.24 16.01 -0.14
CA LYS A 171 -31.07 17.33 -0.77
C LYS A 171 -30.57 17.26 -2.22
N GLY A 172 -30.48 16.06 -2.80
CA GLY A 172 -30.17 15.88 -4.21
C GLY A 172 -28.69 16.01 -4.54
N THR A 173 -27.80 15.73 -3.59
CA THR A 173 -26.37 15.57 -3.91
C THR A 173 -26.20 14.48 -4.95
N ASN A 174 -25.35 14.72 -5.96
CA ASN A 174 -24.97 13.65 -6.88
C ASN A 174 -24.19 12.57 -6.12
N LYS A 175 -24.80 11.40 -5.89
CA LYS A 175 -24.16 10.24 -5.25
C LYS A 175 -23.01 9.64 -6.06
N GLU A 176 -23.00 9.88 -7.38
CA GLU A 176 -21.92 9.50 -8.31
C GLU A 176 -20.95 10.66 -8.55
N CYS A 177 -20.85 11.62 -7.63
CA CYS A 177 -19.82 12.64 -7.71
C CYS A 177 -18.44 12.00 -7.64
N GLU A 178 -17.50 12.53 -8.41
CA GLU A 178 -16.12 12.06 -8.43
C GLU A 178 -15.18 13.14 -7.93
N ASN A 179 -14.17 12.76 -7.13
CA ASN A 179 -13.06 13.65 -6.81
C ASN A 179 -12.01 13.67 -7.95
N GLU A 180 -10.88 14.33 -7.75
CA GLU A 180 -9.84 14.47 -8.79
C GLU A 180 -9.23 13.13 -9.25
N PHE A 181 -9.40 12.05 -8.48
CA PHE A 181 -8.93 10.71 -8.81
C PHE A 181 -10.04 9.80 -9.35
N GLY A 182 -11.24 10.32 -9.60
CA GLY A 182 -12.39 9.52 -10.04
C GLY A 182 -13.02 8.70 -8.91
N MET A 183 -12.62 8.89 -7.65
CA MET A 183 -13.21 8.16 -6.53
C MET A 183 -14.60 8.73 -6.23
N THR A 184 -15.58 7.86 -6.02
CA THR A 184 -16.93 8.21 -5.56
C THR A 184 -17.03 8.16 -4.03
N PRO A 185 -18.08 8.72 -3.40
CA PRO A 185 -18.33 8.55 -1.97
C PRO A 185 -18.45 7.08 -1.55
N LEU A 186 -18.99 6.22 -2.42
CA LEU A 186 -19.07 4.78 -2.19
C LEU A 186 -17.67 4.16 -2.15
N PHE A 187 -16.80 4.53 -3.10
CA PHE A 187 -15.39 4.13 -3.10
C PHE A 187 -14.70 4.59 -1.82
N THR A 188 -14.88 5.84 -1.40
CA THR A 188 -14.30 6.37 -0.15
C THR A 188 -14.79 5.59 1.07
N ALA A 189 -16.10 5.32 1.20
CA ALA A 189 -16.62 4.50 2.29
C ALA A 189 -15.99 3.09 2.32
N ALA A 190 -15.79 2.47 1.14
CA ALA A 190 -15.16 1.16 1.00
C ALA A 190 -13.67 1.19 1.39
N GLN A 191 -12.94 2.22 0.96
CA GLN A 191 -11.51 2.40 1.25
C GLN A 191 -11.22 2.58 2.74
N TYR A 192 -12.10 3.27 3.47
CA TYR A 192 -11.90 3.56 4.90
C TYR A 192 -12.76 2.70 5.82
N GLY A 193 -13.37 1.64 5.28
CA GLY A 193 -14.09 0.63 6.06
C GLY A 193 -15.38 1.11 6.72
N LYS A 194 -16.01 2.16 6.18
CA LYS A 194 -17.24 2.75 6.72
C LYS A 194 -18.48 1.99 6.24
N ALA A 195 -18.67 0.79 6.77
CA ALA A 195 -19.73 -0.13 6.35
C ALA A 195 -21.15 0.47 6.38
N ASP A 196 -21.46 1.30 7.38
CA ASP A 196 -22.79 1.93 7.46
C ASP A 196 -22.97 3.06 6.43
N SER A 197 -21.94 3.87 6.18
CA SER A 197 -21.94 4.81 5.04
C SER A 197 -22.15 4.08 3.72
N LEU A 198 -21.42 2.98 3.53
CA LEU A 198 -21.52 2.12 2.35
C LEU A 198 -22.95 1.59 2.17
N ARG A 199 -23.56 1.08 3.25
CA ARG A 199 -24.93 0.57 3.25
C ARG A 199 -25.95 1.63 2.83
N ILE A 200 -25.84 2.85 3.36
CA ILE A 200 -26.75 3.95 3.02
C ILE A 200 -26.57 4.36 1.55
N LEU A 201 -25.33 4.48 1.07
CA LEU A 201 -25.05 4.84 -0.32
C LEU A 201 -25.59 3.79 -1.29
N ILE A 202 -25.36 2.49 -1.03
CA ILE A 202 -25.91 1.39 -1.81
C ILE A 202 -27.44 1.41 -1.78
N GLY A 203 -28.05 1.60 -0.59
CA GLY A 203 -29.50 1.69 -0.44
C GLY A 203 -30.14 2.85 -1.20
N ASN A 204 -29.36 3.89 -1.51
CA ASN A 204 -29.78 5.02 -2.36
C ASN A 204 -29.37 4.84 -3.84
N GLY A 205 -28.97 3.63 -4.23
CA GLY A 205 -28.68 3.24 -5.61
C GLY A 205 -27.31 3.69 -6.12
N ALA A 206 -26.31 3.86 -5.25
CA ALA A 206 -24.95 4.14 -5.69
C ALA A 206 -24.38 2.98 -6.51
N ASN A 207 -23.65 3.26 -7.59
CA ASN A 207 -23.07 2.22 -8.44
C ASN A 207 -21.92 1.49 -7.72
N VAL A 208 -22.17 0.23 -7.31
CA VAL A 208 -21.19 -0.63 -6.62
C VAL A 208 -19.95 -0.97 -7.45
N ASN A 209 -20.02 -0.79 -8.77
CA ASN A 209 -18.96 -1.10 -9.72
C ASN A 209 -18.31 0.17 -10.33
N ALA A 210 -18.58 1.37 -9.79
CA ALA A 210 -17.95 2.60 -10.26
C ALA A 210 -16.42 2.55 -10.05
N GLN A 211 -15.65 2.72 -11.13
CA GLN A 211 -14.18 2.66 -11.07
C GLN A 211 -13.57 4.05 -10.93
N ALA A 212 -12.57 4.17 -10.07
CA ALA A 212 -11.69 5.33 -10.03
C ALA A 212 -10.85 5.43 -11.32
N LYS A 213 -10.10 6.53 -11.49
CA LYS A 213 -9.30 6.78 -12.70
C LYS A 213 -8.26 5.70 -12.98
N ASP A 214 -7.74 5.05 -11.93
CA ASP A 214 -6.78 3.94 -12.00
C ASP A 214 -7.47 2.57 -12.19
N LYS A 215 -8.77 2.56 -12.48
CA LYS A 215 -9.66 1.39 -12.58
C LYS A 215 -9.98 0.70 -11.24
N ALA A 216 -9.51 1.18 -10.10
CA ALA A 216 -9.86 0.56 -8.82
C ALA A 216 -11.38 0.63 -8.57
N SER A 217 -11.99 -0.51 -8.21
CA SER A 217 -13.39 -0.58 -7.80
C SER A 217 -13.55 -0.52 -6.26
N PRO A 218 -14.75 -0.23 -5.72
CA PRO A 218 -15.02 -0.27 -4.29
C PRO A 218 -14.71 -1.64 -3.68
N LEU A 219 -15.01 -2.73 -4.40
CA LEU A 219 -14.72 -4.10 -3.97
C LEU A 219 -13.21 -4.35 -3.90
N PHE A 220 -12.46 -3.86 -4.88
CA PHE A 220 -11.01 -3.98 -4.92
C PHE A 220 -10.35 -3.24 -3.75
N ILE A 221 -10.70 -1.97 -3.52
CA ILE A 221 -10.07 -1.19 -2.46
C ILE A 221 -10.45 -1.71 -1.07
N ALA A 222 -11.70 -2.12 -0.84
CA ALA A 222 -12.09 -2.77 0.42
C ALA A 222 -11.33 -4.08 0.67
N ALA A 223 -11.09 -4.86 -0.39
CA ALA A 223 -10.32 -6.09 -0.32
C ALA A 223 -8.83 -5.84 -0.03
N GLN A 224 -8.25 -4.80 -0.63
CA GLN A 224 -6.87 -4.38 -0.40
C GLN A 224 -6.66 -3.92 1.05
N GLU A 225 -7.51 -3.02 1.55
CA GLU A 225 -7.37 -2.42 2.87
C GLU A 225 -7.77 -3.39 4.01
N GLY A 226 -8.57 -4.41 3.70
CA GLY A 226 -8.93 -5.47 4.66
C GLY A 226 -10.30 -5.25 5.33
N HIS A 227 -11.21 -4.52 4.70
CA HIS A 227 -12.52 -4.20 5.24
C HIS A 227 -13.55 -5.28 4.91
N ALA A 228 -13.49 -6.40 5.65
CA ALA A 228 -14.31 -7.59 5.39
C ALA A 228 -15.82 -7.33 5.36
N GLU A 229 -16.34 -6.48 6.25
CA GLU A 229 -17.78 -6.15 6.24
C GLU A 229 -18.18 -5.36 4.99
N CYS A 230 -17.31 -4.45 4.52
CA CYS A 230 -17.55 -3.73 3.27
C CYS A 230 -17.53 -4.69 2.06
N VAL A 231 -16.57 -5.62 2.01
CA VAL A 231 -16.53 -6.67 0.97
C VAL A 231 -17.82 -7.49 0.97
N LYS A 232 -18.27 -7.94 2.14
CA LYS A 232 -19.52 -8.71 2.27
C LYS A 232 -20.72 -7.93 1.76
N LEU A 233 -20.83 -6.65 2.13
CA LEU A 233 -21.92 -5.78 1.67
C LEU A 233 -21.89 -5.57 0.16
N LEU A 234 -20.72 -5.31 -0.42
CA LEU A 234 -20.55 -5.12 -1.86
C LEU A 234 -20.93 -6.38 -2.64
N LEU A 235 -20.42 -7.54 -2.25
CA LEU A 235 -20.76 -8.82 -2.88
C LEU A 235 -22.25 -9.15 -2.76
N SER A 236 -22.88 -8.83 -1.62
CA SER A 236 -24.32 -9.05 -1.42
C SER A 236 -25.19 -8.09 -2.24
N ASN A 237 -24.61 -7.05 -2.84
CA ASN A 237 -25.28 -6.06 -3.68
C ASN A 237 -24.69 -6.04 -5.10
N GLU A 238 -24.30 -7.22 -5.61
CA GLU A 238 -23.93 -7.42 -7.02
C GLU A 238 -22.68 -6.66 -7.49
N ALA A 239 -21.75 -6.35 -6.58
CA ALA A 239 -20.41 -5.93 -6.99
C ALA A 239 -19.70 -7.08 -7.73
N ASP A 240 -19.14 -6.80 -8.89
CA ASP A 240 -18.52 -7.79 -9.77
C ASP A 240 -17.11 -8.14 -9.26
N PRO A 241 -16.86 -9.36 -8.74
CA PRO A 241 -15.53 -9.80 -8.31
C PRO A 241 -14.57 -10.06 -9.47
N ASN A 242 -15.06 -10.05 -10.71
CA ASN A 242 -14.30 -10.27 -11.94
C ASN A 242 -14.05 -8.98 -12.73
N LEU A 243 -14.39 -7.81 -12.17
CA LEU A 243 -14.08 -6.51 -12.75
C LEU A 243 -12.58 -6.21 -12.60
N TYR A 244 -11.88 -6.07 -13.74
CA TYR A 244 -10.45 -5.76 -13.76
C TYR A 244 -10.17 -4.34 -13.27
N CYS A 245 -9.23 -4.23 -12.33
CA CYS A 245 -8.97 -3.02 -11.55
C CYS A 245 -7.63 -2.35 -11.88
N ASN A 246 -7.12 -2.58 -13.09
CA ASN A 246 -5.95 -1.90 -13.64
C ASN A 246 -5.99 -1.91 -15.18
N GLU A 247 -5.22 -1.01 -15.81
CA GLU A 247 -5.16 -0.86 -17.26
C GLU A 247 -4.64 -2.10 -18.00
N GLU A 248 -3.75 -2.88 -17.37
CA GLU A 248 -3.23 -4.11 -17.95
C GLU A 248 -4.20 -5.31 -17.84
N GLU A 249 -5.39 -5.09 -17.27
CA GLU A 249 -6.49 -6.06 -17.16
C GLU A 249 -6.10 -7.40 -16.52
N TRP A 250 -5.26 -7.41 -15.49
CA TRP A 250 -4.93 -8.65 -14.77
C TRP A 250 -5.37 -8.62 -13.32
N GLN A 251 -5.46 -7.44 -12.72
CA GLN A 251 -5.67 -7.29 -11.30
C GLN A 251 -7.17 -7.34 -10.98
N LEU A 252 -7.51 -8.12 -9.96
CA LEU A 252 -8.86 -8.35 -9.46
C LEU A 252 -8.84 -8.21 -7.93
N PRO A 253 -9.99 -8.04 -7.26
CA PRO A 253 -10.06 -8.02 -5.80
C PRO A 253 -9.35 -9.21 -5.13
N ILE A 254 -9.41 -10.41 -5.73
CA ILE A 254 -8.73 -11.60 -5.20
C ILE A 254 -7.19 -11.43 -5.15
N HIS A 255 -6.61 -10.71 -6.12
CA HIS A 255 -5.17 -10.43 -6.17
C HIS A 255 -4.75 -9.51 -5.03
N ALA A 256 -5.51 -8.44 -4.79
CA ALA A 256 -5.26 -7.53 -3.68
C ALA A 256 -5.37 -8.26 -2.33
N ALA A 257 -6.44 -9.04 -2.12
CA ALA A 257 -6.61 -9.81 -0.89
C ALA A 257 -5.47 -10.82 -0.67
N ALA A 258 -5.04 -11.51 -1.72
CA ALA A 258 -3.93 -12.47 -1.67
C ALA A 258 -2.59 -11.80 -1.37
N GLN A 259 -2.28 -10.66 -2.01
CA GLN A 259 -1.04 -9.91 -1.80
C GLN A 259 -0.97 -9.27 -0.41
N MET A 260 -2.08 -8.72 0.07
CA MET A 260 -2.14 -8.01 1.36
C MET A 260 -2.43 -8.94 2.55
N GLY A 261 -2.51 -10.26 2.33
CA GLY A 261 -2.64 -11.25 3.40
C GLY A 261 -4.02 -11.30 4.05
N LYS A 262 -5.06 -10.85 3.35
CA LYS A 262 -6.42 -10.73 3.90
C LYS A 262 -7.17 -12.06 3.78
N THR A 263 -6.78 -13.07 4.57
CA THR A 263 -7.32 -14.45 4.49
C THR A 263 -8.84 -14.53 4.57
N ASN A 264 -9.48 -13.80 5.49
CA ASN A 264 -10.95 -13.78 5.62
C ASN A 264 -11.62 -13.27 4.34
N ILE A 265 -11.06 -12.24 3.72
CA ILE A 265 -11.57 -11.66 2.47
C ILE A 265 -11.29 -12.58 1.30
N LEU A 266 -10.10 -13.15 1.25
CA LEU A 266 -9.73 -14.12 0.23
C LEU A 266 -10.70 -15.31 0.23
N GLY A 267 -11.09 -15.81 1.41
CA GLY A 267 -12.10 -16.85 1.54
C GLY A 267 -13.48 -16.47 1.00
N MET A 268 -13.85 -15.18 1.04
CA MET A 268 -15.08 -14.68 0.43
C MET A 268 -14.97 -14.53 -1.10
N LEU A 269 -13.79 -14.19 -1.61
CA LEU A 269 -13.56 -13.92 -3.03
C LEU A 269 -13.31 -15.19 -3.87
N ILE A 270 -12.57 -16.17 -3.35
CA ILE A 270 -12.30 -17.45 -4.05
C ILE A 270 -13.55 -18.10 -4.68
N PRO A 271 -14.69 -18.23 -3.99
CA PRO A 271 -15.86 -18.91 -4.55
C PRO A 271 -16.60 -18.11 -5.63
N VAL A 272 -16.37 -16.79 -5.71
CA VAL A 272 -17.09 -15.90 -6.64
C VAL A 272 -16.21 -15.38 -7.78
N THR A 273 -14.89 -15.61 -7.72
CA THR A 273 -13.95 -15.21 -8.78
C THR A 273 -13.74 -16.32 -9.82
N ASP A 274 -13.92 -15.97 -11.08
CA ASP A 274 -13.66 -16.84 -12.22
C ASP A 274 -12.19 -17.26 -12.31
N ARG A 275 -11.98 -18.53 -12.65
CA ARG A 275 -10.63 -19.12 -12.81
C ARG A 275 -9.89 -18.64 -14.06
N ILE A 276 -10.50 -17.77 -14.88
CA ILE A 276 -9.83 -17.12 -16.02
C ILE A 276 -8.60 -16.32 -15.55
N CYS A 277 -8.61 -15.78 -14.32
CA CYS A 277 -7.42 -15.15 -13.75
C CYS A 277 -6.25 -16.13 -13.59
N ASP A 278 -6.52 -17.40 -13.28
CA ASP A 278 -5.50 -18.42 -13.07
C ASP A 278 -4.94 -18.99 -14.39
N THR A 279 -5.77 -19.24 -15.40
CA THR A 279 -5.34 -19.95 -16.62
C THR A 279 -5.38 -19.12 -17.90
N GLY A 280 -5.97 -17.93 -17.85
CA GLY A 280 -6.21 -17.08 -19.02
C GLY A 280 -4.92 -16.59 -19.67
N ARG A 281 -4.97 -16.41 -20.99
CA ARG A 281 -3.87 -15.81 -21.76
C ARG A 281 -3.68 -14.36 -21.32
N LYS A 282 -2.43 -13.97 -21.00
CA LYS A 282 -2.07 -12.64 -20.47
C LYS A 282 -2.72 -12.31 -19.12
N LYS A 283 -3.38 -13.25 -18.45
CA LYS A 283 -3.86 -13.07 -17.08
C LYS A 283 -2.79 -13.53 -16.09
N VAL A 284 -2.88 -13.06 -14.87
CA VAL A 284 -1.94 -13.35 -13.79
C VAL A 284 -2.69 -14.16 -12.75
N SER A 285 -2.12 -15.28 -12.31
CA SER A 285 -2.69 -16.06 -11.23
C SER A 285 -2.59 -15.32 -9.89
N PRO A 286 -3.63 -15.34 -9.04
CA PRO A 286 -3.56 -14.85 -7.66
C PRO A 286 -2.48 -15.52 -6.80
N VAL A 287 -1.98 -16.70 -7.21
CA VAL A 287 -0.83 -17.37 -6.59
C VAL A 287 0.41 -16.47 -6.64
N TYR A 288 0.64 -15.76 -7.75
CA TYR A 288 1.73 -14.79 -7.83
C TYR A 288 1.58 -13.67 -6.81
N SER A 289 0.36 -13.15 -6.61
CA SER A 289 0.09 -12.11 -5.61
C SER A 289 0.39 -12.59 -4.19
N ALA A 290 -0.05 -13.80 -3.82
CA ALA A 290 0.26 -14.38 -2.51
C ALA A 290 1.76 -14.60 -2.30
N VAL A 291 2.47 -15.08 -3.33
CA VAL A 291 3.94 -15.25 -3.29
C VAL A 291 4.65 -13.89 -3.18
N TYR A 292 4.25 -12.91 -3.99
CA TYR A 292 4.82 -11.57 -3.99
C TYR A 292 4.68 -10.90 -2.62
N GLY A 293 3.51 -11.03 -1.99
CA GLY A 293 3.24 -10.52 -0.65
C GLY A 293 3.85 -11.35 0.49
N GLY A 294 4.45 -12.52 0.21
CA GLY A 294 4.95 -13.42 1.24
C GLY A 294 3.86 -14.08 2.09
N GLN A 295 2.63 -14.16 1.59
CA GLN A 295 1.44 -14.54 2.35
C GLN A 295 1.20 -16.04 2.31
N GLY A 296 1.89 -16.79 3.16
CA GLY A 296 1.86 -18.26 3.17
C GLY A 296 0.48 -18.86 3.40
N GLU A 297 -0.36 -18.24 4.23
CA GLU A 297 -1.71 -18.74 4.48
C GLU A 297 -2.66 -18.50 3.30
N CYS A 298 -2.62 -17.29 2.70
CA CYS A 298 -3.34 -17.01 1.46
C CYS A 298 -2.91 -17.96 0.33
N LEU A 299 -1.62 -18.24 0.22
CA LEU A 299 -1.09 -19.19 -0.75
C LEU A 299 -1.67 -20.59 -0.54
N LYS A 300 -1.67 -21.11 0.70
CA LYS A 300 -2.28 -22.42 0.99
C LYS A 300 -3.77 -22.46 0.66
N MET A 301 -4.50 -21.39 0.96
CA MET A 301 -5.93 -21.28 0.62
C MET A 301 -6.14 -21.40 -0.88
N LEU A 302 -5.40 -20.63 -1.69
CA LEU A 302 -5.48 -20.69 -3.15
C LEU A 302 -5.16 -22.08 -3.69
N LEU A 303 -4.04 -22.68 -3.23
CA LEU A 303 -3.62 -24.01 -3.68
C LEU A 303 -4.63 -25.10 -3.30
N LYS A 304 -5.23 -25.01 -2.11
CA LYS A 304 -6.29 -25.93 -1.66
C LYS A 304 -7.54 -25.85 -2.55
N GLU A 305 -7.85 -24.65 -3.04
CA GLU A 305 -9.02 -24.36 -3.88
C GLU A 305 -8.74 -24.52 -5.40
N GLY A 306 -7.62 -25.19 -5.72
CA GLY A 306 -7.30 -25.66 -7.07
C GLY A 306 -6.49 -24.69 -7.94
N TYR A 307 -6.04 -23.55 -7.40
CA TYR A 307 -5.13 -22.66 -8.14
C TYR A 307 -3.76 -23.33 -8.32
N SER A 308 -3.18 -23.19 -9.51
CA SER A 308 -1.96 -23.93 -9.86
C SER A 308 -0.69 -23.35 -9.18
N PRO A 309 0.14 -24.16 -8.50
CA PRO A 309 1.49 -23.73 -8.08
C PRO A 309 2.43 -23.55 -9.28
N ASN A 310 2.02 -24.04 -10.45
CA ASN A 310 2.71 -23.96 -11.72
C ASN A 310 1.98 -23.01 -12.68
N ALA A 311 1.49 -21.88 -12.16
CA ALA A 311 0.85 -20.86 -12.97
C ALA A 311 1.75 -20.46 -14.16
N GLN A 312 1.11 -20.14 -15.28
CA GLN A 312 1.72 -19.67 -16.51
C GLN A 312 2.64 -18.48 -16.25
N LYS A 313 3.66 -18.34 -17.10
CA LYS A 313 4.61 -17.23 -17.08
C LYS A 313 3.89 -15.89 -16.95
N CYS A 314 4.23 -15.15 -15.89
CA CYS A 314 3.74 -13.80 -15.67
C CYS A 314 4.64 -12.81 -16.42
N LEU A 315 4.15 -12.26 -17.53
CA LEU A 315 4.89 -11.28 -18.33
C LEU A 315 5.08 -9.95 -17.59
N PHE A 316 4.11 -9.53 -16.78
CA PHE A 316 4.16 -8.29 -16.03
C PHE A 316 5.22 -8.30 -14.93
N LEU A 317 5.41 -9.45 -14.27
CA LEU A 317 6.38 -9.61 -13.18
C LEU A 317 7.70 -10.24 -13.66
N GLY A 318 7.82 -10.54 -14.96
CA GLY A 318 9.02 -11.15 -15.55
C GLY A 318 9.38 -12.53 -14.99
N CYS A 319 8.42 -13.26 -14.41
CA CYS A 319 8.66 -14.52 -13.70
C CYS A 319 8.13 -15.73 -14.48
N GLU A 320 8.98 -16.74 -14.67
CA GLU A 320 8.63 -17.98 -15.38
C GLU A 320 7.61 -18.85 -14.62
N SER A 321 7.59 -18.77 -13.29
CA SER A 321 6.64 -19.48 -12.42
C SER A 321 6.52 -18.80 -11.05
N PRO A 322 5.49 -19.12 -10.24
CA PRO A 322 5.43 -18.68 -8.85
C PRO A 322 6.64 -19.13 -8.01
N LEU A 323 7.16 -20.32 -8.28
CA LEU A 323 8.37 -20.82 -7.59
C LEU A 323 9.59 -19.94 -7.92
N CYS A 324 9.78 -19.56 -9.19
CA CYS A 324 10.85 -18.63 -9.56
C CYS A 324 10.74 -17.30 -8.81
N MET A 325 9.53 -16.75 -8.67
CA MET A 325 9.30 -15.52 -7.92
C MET A 325 9.66 -15.67 -6.43
N ALA A 326 9.30 -16.80 -5.82
CA ALA A 326 9.61 -17.07 -4.42
C ALA A 326 11.12 -17.10 -4.13
N PHE A 327 11.94 -17.43 -5.14
CA PHE A 327 13.39 -17.40 -5.05
C PHE A 327 14.01 -16.02 -5.32
N THR A 328 13.44 -15.21 -6.20
CA THR A 328 14.03 -13.92 -6.61
C THR A 328 13.70 -12.77 -5.67
N LYS A 329 12.56 -12.80 -4.98
CA LYS A 329 12.21 -11.81 -3.95
C LYS A 329 12.87 -12.20 -2.63
N HIS A 330 13.88 -11.41 -2.22
CA HIS A 330 14.64 -11.40 -0.94
C HIS A 330 14.55 -12.70 -0.11
N CYS A 331 15.67 -13.38 0.11
CA CYS A 331 15.94 -14.69 0.76
C CYS A 331 15.21 -15.05 2.09
N ARG A 332 13.96 -14.64 2.30
CA ARG A 332 13.16 -14.76 3.53
C ARG A 332 11.83 -15.51 3.31
N TYR A 333 11.51 -15.91 2.08
CA TYR A 333 10.29 -16.66 1.75
C TYR A 333 10.51 -18.17 1.61
N TYR A 334 11.40 -18.76 2.42
CA TYR A 334 11.62 -20.21 2.38
C TYR A 334 10.37 -21.02 2.73
N ASP A 335 9.49 -20.48 3.58
CA ASP A 335 8.21 -21.13 3.87
C ASP A 335 7.29 -21.14 2.64
N ILE A 336 7.30 -20.09 1.82
CA ILE A 336 6.57 -20.04 0.54
C ILE A 336 7.12 -21.09 -0.42
N VAL A 337 8.45 -21.18 -0.56
CA VAL A 337 9.09 -22.21 -1.39
C VAL A 337 8.66 -23.61 -0.93
N ARG A 338 8.68 -23.88 0.38
CA ARG A 338 8.24 -25.16 0.94
C ARG A 338 6.77 -25.45 0.65
N ILE A 339 5.89 -24.45 0.76
CA ILE A 339 4.47 -24.59 0.43
C ILE A 339 4.29 -24.96 -1.04
N LEU A 340 4.95 -24.22 -1.96
CA LEU A 340 4.88 -24.48 -3.40
C LEU A 340 5.41 -25.87 -3.76
N LEU A 341 6.56 -26.28 -3.21
CA LEU A 341 7.13 -27.61 -3.45
C LEU A 341 6.21 -28.73 -2.94
N LYS A 342 5.60 -28.57 -1.76
CA LYS A 342 4.61 -29.53 -1.23
C LYS A 342 3.36 -29.61 -2.11
N ALA A 343 2.99 -28.53 -2.77
CA ALA A 343 1.87 -28.49 -3.70
C ALA A 343 2.22 -29.01 -5.11
N GLY A 344 3.48 -29.43 -5.36
CA GLY A 344 3.90 -29.98 -6.65
C GLY A 344 4.42 -28.94 -7.64
N ALA A 345 4.99 -27.83 -7.16
CA ALA A 345 5.67 -26.87 -8.03
C ALA A 345 6.85 -27.51 -8.78
N HIS A 346 6.96 -27.25 -10.08
CA HIS A 346 8.01 -27.78 -10.94
C HIS A 346 9.36 -27.13 -10.64
N VAL A 347 10.34 -27.96 -10.30
CA VAL A 347 11.70 -27.51 -10.03
C VAL A 347 12.50 -27.47 -11.33
N LEU A 348 12.73 -26.27 -11.85
CA LEU A 348 13.65 -25.97 -12.94
C LEU A 348 15.11 -25.88 -12.47
N SER A 349 16.06 -26.04 -13.41
CA SER A 349 17.49 -25.99 -13.13
C SER A 349 17.99 -24.66 -12.58
N ILE A 350 17.30 -23.57 -12.89
CA ILE A 350 17.64 -22.23 -12.39
C ILE A 350 17.49 -22.13 -10.85
N HIS A 351 16.59 -22.91 -10.23
CA HIS A 351 16.35 -22.86 -8.79
C HIS A 351 17.54 -23.33 -7.96
N ILE A 352 18.35 -24.26 -8.50
CA ILE A 352 19.60 -24.69 -7.86
C ILE A 352 20.56 -23.49 -7.73
N GLY A 353 20.68 -22.68 -8.79
CA GLY A 353 21.47 -21.45 -8.77
C GLY A 353 20.93 -20.42 -7.77
N TYR A 354 19.62 -20.27 -7.68
CA TYR A 354 19.01 -19.39 -6.68
C TYR A 354 19.26 -19.84 -5.23
N CYS A 355 19.33 -21.15 -4.98
CA CYS A 355 19.72 -21.66 -3.66
C CYS A 355 21.16 -21.27 -3.29
N LEU A 356 22.09 -21.28 -4.26
CA LEU A 356 23.45 -20.78 -4.04
C LEU A 356 23.45 -19.28 -3.80
N ASN A 357 22.78 -18.49 -4.63
CA ASN A 357 22.70 -17.04 -4.44
C ASN A 357 22.16 -16.63 -3.05
N GLY A 358 21.25 -17.43 -2.48
CA GLY A 358 20.70 -17.21 -1.15
C GLY A 358 21.39 -17.98 -0.03
N GLU A 359 22.51 -18.65 -0.31
CA GLU A 359 23.28 -19.50 0.63
C GLU A 359 22.43 -20.55 1.38
N ASN A 360 21.34 -21.04 0.77
CA ASN A 360 20.49 -22.07 1.36
C ASN A 360 20.88 -23.47 0.89
N PHE A 361 22.00 -23.95 1.41
CA PHE A 361 22.51 -25.28 1.09
C PHE A 361 21.59 -26.44 1.53
N PRO A 362 20.85 -26.38 2.66
CA PRO A 362 19.86 -27.40 2.98
C PRO A 362 18.78 -27.54 1.90
N LEU A 363 18.25 -26.43 1.39
CA LEU A 363 17.27 -26.43 0.29
C LEU A 363 17.91 -26.89 -1.02
N PHE A 364 19.13 -26.43 -1.33
CA PHE A 364 19.91 -26.90 -2.47
C PHE A 364 19.99 -28.43 -2.51
N ARG A 365 20.42 -29.04 -1.40
CA ARG A 365 20.52 -30.51 -1.27
C ARG A 365 19.17 -31.19 -1.36
N TYR A 366 18.11 -30.57 -0.81
CA TYR A 366 16.76 -31.07 -0.93
C TYR A 366 16.27 -31.08 -2.38
N LEU A 367 16.49 -30.01 -3.14
CA LEU A 367 16.12 -29.93 -4.56
C LEU A 367 16.86 -30.99 -5.39
N LEU A 368 18.15 -31.20 -5.14
CA LEU A 368 18.92 -32.26 -5.81
C LEU A 368 18.35 -33.66 -5.52
N LYS A 369 17.95 -33.94 -4.26
CA LYS A 369 17.29 -35.20 -3.89
C LYS A 369 15.93 -35.41 -4.58
N LEU A 370 15.23 -34.32 -4.93
CA LEU A 370 14.00 -34.39 -5.71
C LEU A 370 14.25 -34.71 -7.20
N GLY A 371 15.50 -34.83 -7.64
CA GLY A 371 15.84 -35.14 -9.03
C GLY A 371 15.64 -33.97 -9.99
N CYS A 372 15.82 -32.73 -9.51
CA CYS A 372 15.70 -31.56 -10.38
C CYS A 372 16.78 -31.54 -11.48
N SER A 373 16.43 -30.96 -12.63
CA SER A 373 17.37 -30.82 -13.75
C SER A 373 18.57 -29.98 -13.34
N LEU A 374 19.77 -30.45 -13.66
CA LEU A 374 21.00 -29.73 -13.34
C LEU A 374 21.20 -28.51 -14.27
N PRO A 375 22.00 -27.51 -13.86
CA PRO A 375 22.24 -26.32 -14.67
C PRO A 375 22.72 -26.68 -16.08
N SER A 376 21.95 -26.25 -17.08
CA SER A 376 22.27 -26.44 -18.50
C SER A 376 22.80 -25.14 -19.11
N ARG A 377 23.29 -25.19 -20.37
CA ARG A 377 23.90 -24.06 -21.09
C ARG A 377 23.11 -22.75 -20.99
N ARG A 378 21.78 -22.80 -20.92
CA ARG A 378 20.90 -21.61 -20.79
C ARG A 378 21.11 -20.84 -19.49
N TYR A 379 21.37 -21.53 -18.38
CA TYR A 379 21.49 -20.94 -17.03
C TYR A 379 22.89 -21.09 -16.44
N LEU A 380 23.80 -21.75 -17.16
CA LEU A 380 25.12 -22.09 -16.64
C LEU A 380 25.94 -20.86 -16.27
N THR A 381 25.94 -19.82 -17.10
CA THR A 381 26.67 -18.57 -16.81
C THR A 381 26.21 -17.92 -15.50
N GLU A 382 24.88 -17.83 -15.30
CA GLU A 382 24.30 -17.26 -14.08
C GLU A 382 24.60 -18.15 -12.87
N PHE A 383 24.47 -19.46 -13.05
CA PHE A 383 24.82 -20.46 -12.03
C PHE A 383 26.29 -20.35 -11.60
N THR A 384 27.24 -20.28 -12.54
CA THR A 384 28.67 -20.16 -12.23
C THR A 384 28.95 -18.89 -11.43
N ARG A 385 28.27 -17.77 -11.72
CA ARG A 385 28.40 -16.55 -10.93
C ARG A 385 27.99 -16.75 -9.47
N TYR A 386 26.88 -17.45 -9.23
CA TYR A 386 26.44 -17.78 -7.86
C TYR A 386 27.36 -18.79 -7.18
N ALA A 387 27.88 -19.76 -7.93
CA ALA A 387 28.84 -20.74 -7.44
C ALA A 387 30.14 -20.06 -6.99
N VAL A 388 30.68 -19.12 -7.77
CA VAL A 388 31.87 -18.35 -7.40
C VAL A 388 31.63 -17.52 -6.14
N ALA A 389 30.47 -16.86 -6.02
CA ALA A 389 30.15 -16.07 -4.83
C ALA A 389 30.07 -16.93 -3.54
N THR A 390 29.74 -18.22 -3.67
CA THR A 390 29.57 -19.17 -2.55
C THR A 390 30.72 -20.18 -2.43
N GLU A 391 31.86 -19.89 -3.05
CA GLU A 391 33.01 -20.79 -3.10
C GLU A 391 33.61 -21.06 -1.71
N HIS A 392 33.56 -20.09 -0.80
CA HIS A 392 34.04 -20.21 0.57
C HIS A 392 33.30 -21.30 1.38
N GLN A 393 32.10 -21.69 0.96
CA GLN A 393 31.29 -22.78 1.53
C GLN A 393 31.11 -23.95 0.56
N TYR A 394 32.03 -24.16 -0.39
CA TYR A 394 31.89 -25.20 -1.42
C TYR A 394 31.58 -26.60 -0.85
N LYS A 395 32.10 -26.93 0.34
CA LYS A 395 31.86 -28.23 1.00
C LYS A 395 30.39 -28.51 1.29
N ASP A 396 29.57 -27.47 1.44
CA ASP A 396 28.14 -27.60 1.74
C ASP A 396 27.27 -27.90 0.51
N TRP A 397 27.77 -27.66 -0.71
CA TRP A 397 26.96 -27.74 -1.93
C TRP A 397 27.65 -28.45 -3.11
N LEU A 398 28.93 -28.20 -3.36
CA LEU A 398 29.64 -28.72 -4.53
C LEU A 398 29.74 -30.26 -4.54
N PRO A 399 30.07 -30.95 -3.43
CA PRO A 399 30.06 -32.41 -3.41
C PRO A 399 28.70 -33.00 -3.79
N TYR A 400 27.61 -32.41 -3.28
CA TYR A 400 26.25 -32.87 -3.54
C TYR A 400 25.82 -32.64 -4.99
N LEU A 401 26.27 -31.53 -5.59
CA LEU A 401 26.03 -31.24 -7.00
C LEU A 401 26.72 -32.28 -7.92
N LEU A 402 27.99 -32.59 -7.64
CA LEU A 402 28.75 -33.59 -8.39
C LEU A 402 28.18 -35.00 -8.22
N LEU A 403 27.75 -35.36 -6.99
CA LEU A 403 27.03 -36.62 -6.72
C LEU A 403 25.74 -36.76 -7.55
N SER A 404 25.11 -35.64 -7.86
CA SER A 404 23.87 -35.64 -8.64
C SER A 404 24.11 -35.80 -10.14
N GLY A 405 25.37 -35.96 -10.57
CA GLY A 405 25.75 -36.17 -11.97
C GLY A 405 26.08 -34.88 -12.73
N PHE A 406 26.36 -33.78 -12.04
CA PHE A 406 26.80 -32.54 -12.69
C PHE A 406 28.22 -32.72 -13.26
N ASP A 407 28.41 -32.40 -14.53
CA ASP A 407 29.73 -32.43 -15.16
C ASP A 407 30.57 -31.24 -14.66
N PRO A 408 31.68 -31.47 -13.92
CA PRO A 408 32.52 -30.39 -13.38
C PRO A 408 33.15 -29.52 -14.47
N LEU A 409 33.28 -29.99 -15.71
CA LEU A 409 33.75 -29.17 -16.83
C LEU A 409 32.86 -27.94 -17.07
N ASN A 410 31.57 -28.02 -16.72
CA ASN A 410 30.64 -26.90 -16.83
C ASN A 410 30.94 -25.77 -15.83
N LEU A 411 31.66 -26.06 -14.73
CA LEU A 411 32.10 -25.04 -13.78
C LEU A 411 33.44 -24.42 -14.14
N LEU A 412 34.35 -25.16 -14.81
CA LEU A 412 35.72 -24.74 -15.14
C LEU A 412 35.81 -23.67 -16.26
N SER A 413 34.99 -22.62 -16.15
CA SER A 413 35.15 -21.41 -16.95
C SER A 413 36.28 -20.54 -16.40
N GLU A 414 36.73 -19.56 -17.19
CA GLU A 414 37.69 -18.54 -16.77
C GLU A 414 37.29 -17.86 -15.46
N LEU A 415 35.99 -17.58 -15.29
CA LEU A 415 35.46 -16.96 -14.09
C LEU A 415 35.69 -17.82 -12.84
N TRP A 416 35.42 -19.14 -12.92
CA TRP A 416 35.64 -20.03 -11.78
C TRP A 416 37.12 -20.17 -11.46
N VAL A 417 37.95 -20.49 -12.46
CA VAL A 417 39.39 -20.74 -12.27
C VAL A 417 40.10 -19.53 -11.68
N SER A 418 39.74 -18.32 -12.10
CA SER A 418 40.39 -17.08 -11.63
C SER A 418 39.90 -16.57 -10.29
N SER A 419 38.71 -16.98 -9.83
CA SER A 419 38.02 -16.30 -8.72
C SER A 419 37.83 -17.14 -7.46
N VAL A 420 37.88 -18.47 -7.53
CA VAL A 420 37.68 -19.34 -6.36
C VAL A 420 39.00 -19.64 -5.63
N ASN A 421 38.92 -20.05 -4.38
CA ASN A 421 40.10 -20.45 -3.62
C ASN A 421 40.70 -21.76 -4.14
N ASN A 422 41.98 -21.98 -3.82
CA ASN A 422 42.73 -23.15 -4.28
C ASN A 422 42.08 -24.48 -3.86
N ASP A 423 41.42 -24.54 -2.71
CA ASP A 423 40.78 -25.77 -2.22
C ASP A 423 39.55 -26.12 -3.04
N ALA A 424 38.69 -25.15 -3.35
CA ALA A 424 37.52 -25.33 -4.20
C ALA A 424 37.90 -25.66 -5.66
N LEU A 425 38.95 -25.00 -6.18
CA LEU A 425 39.50 -25.30 -7.51
C LEU A 425 40.06 -26.73 -7.57
N ASN A 426 40.92 -27.10 -6.61
CA ASN A 426 41.51 -28.43 -6.53
C ASN A 426 40.42 -29.50 -6.38
N PHE A 427 39.40 -29.25 -5.54
CA PHE A 427 38.28 -30.17 -5.39
C PHE A 427 37.55 -30.36 -6.73
N THR A 428 37.23 -29.29 -7.46
CA THR A 428 36.58 -29.40 -8.78
C THR A 428 37.41 -30.21 -9.77
N LEU A 429 38.72 -29.97 -9.78
CA LEU A 429 39.68 -30.65 -10.66
C LEU A 429 39.88 -32.13 -10.29
N GLU A 430 39.74 -32.50 -9.02
CA GLU A 430 39.80 -33.88 -8.54
C GLU A 430 38.72 -34.75 -9.20
N PHE A 431 37.55 -34.17 -9.45
CA PHE A 431 36.42 -34.86 -10.06
C PHE A 431 36.34 -34.68 -11.58
N THR A 432 37.31 -34.01 -12.20
CA THR A 432 37.35 -33.77 -13.65
C THR A 432 38.11 -34.87 -14.39
N ASN A 433 37.63 -35.27 -15.58
CA ASN A 433 38.37 -36.22 -16.42
C ASN A 433 39.47 -35.53 -17.21
N TRP A 434 40.69 -35.56 -16.67
CA TRP A 434 41.89 -34.97 -17.26
C TRP A 434 42.24 -35.47 -18.67
N LYS A 435 41.78 -36.67 -19.06
CA LYS A 435 42.00 -37.19 -20.42
C LYS A 435 41.10 -36.53 -21.48
N ARG A 436 40.08 -35.78 -21.05
CA ARG A 436 39.09 -35.13 -21.91
C ARG A 436 38.98 -33.64 -21.63
N LEU A 437 40.02 -33.03 -21.06
CA LEU A 437 40.02 -31.61 -20.73
C LEU A 437 40.04 -30.79 -22.03
N PRO A 438 39.12 -29.82 -22.22
CA PRO A 438 39.14 -28.98 -23.40
C PRO A 438 40.40 -28.09 -23.44
N PRO A 439 41.02 -27.85 -24.61
CA PRO A 439 42.21 -27.00 -24.72
C PRO A 439 42.05 -25.59 -24.16
N ALA A 440 40.83 -25.04 -24.26
CA ALA A 440 40.51 -23.73 -23.67
C ALA A 440 40.66 -23.74 -22.14
N VAL A 441 40.22 -24.82 -21.47
CA VAL A 441 40.34 -24.96 -20.01
C VAL A 441 41.80 -25.18 -19.61
N GLU A 442 42.56 -25.96 -20.39
CA GLU A 442 44.01 -26.14 -20.19
C GLU A 442 44.77 -24.80 -20.25
N GLN A 443 44.44 -23.97 -21.24
CA GLN A 443 45.01 -22.64 -21.39
C GLN A 443 44.66 -21.76 -20.18
N THR A 444 43.38 -21.73 -19.76
CA THR A 444 42.94 -20.98 -18.57
C THR A 444 43.69 -21.41 -17.31
N LEU A 445 43.84 -22.72 -17.07
CA LEU A 445 44.57 -23.26 -15.91
C LEU A 445 46.06 -22.91 -15.96
N SER A 446 46.67 -22.94 -17.15
CA SER A 446 48.07 -22.58 -17.34
C SER A 446 48.30 -21.10 -17.05
N THR A 447 47.47 -20.23 -17.61
CA THR A 447 47.51 -18.78 -17.34
C THR A 447 47.24 -18.47 -15.86
N HIS A 448 46.35 -19.22 -15.19
CA HIS A 448 46.12 -19.05 -13.76
C HIS A 448 47.33 -19.48 -12.92
N ALA A 449 47.99 -20.59 -13.27
CA ALA A 449 49.19 -21.06 -12.60
C ALA A 449 50.37 -20.08 -12.74
N GLU A 450 50.50 -19.41 -13.88
CA GLU A 450 51.52 -18.37 -14.11
C GLU A 450 51.28 -17.11 -13.26
N ASN A 451 50.02 -16.78 -13.00
CA ASN A 451 49.60 -15.54 -12.36
C ASN A 451 49.23 -15.68 -10.87
N SER A 452 49.36 -16.87 -10.28
CA SER A 452 48.95 -17.15 -8.90
C SER A 452 49.94 -18.05 -8.17
N THR A 453 49.69 -18.30 -6.88
CA THR A 453 50.45 -19.27 -6.08
C THR A 453 49.93 -20.70 -6.21
N TRP A 454 48.97 -20.94 -7.11
CA TRP A 454 48.36 -22.24 -7.31
C TRP A 454 49.33 -23.21 -8.03
N VAL A 455 49.43 -24.44 -7.51
CA VAL A 455 50.29 -25.49 -8.06
C VAL A 455 49.45 -26.72 -8.36
N LEU A 456 49.54 -27.21 -9.60
CA LEU A 456 48.82 -28.39 -10.06
C LEU A 456 49.28 -29.66 -9.32
N GLN A 457 48.35 -30.35 -8.66
CA GLN A 457 48.66 -31.58 -7.94
C GLN A 457 48.79 -32.78 -8.90
N LYS A 458 49.92 -33.51 -8.82
CA LYS A 458 50.33 -34.53 -9.80
C LYS A 458 49.42 -35.78 -9.90
N HIS A 459 48.50 -35.99 -8.96
CA HIS A 459 47.71 -37.23 -8.87
C HIS A 459 46.38 -37.20 -9.64
N PHE A 460 46.01 -36.04 -10.19
CA PHE A 460 44.74 -35.85 -10.90
C PHE A 460 44.53 -36.74 -12.14
N GLY A 461 45.59 -37.38 -12.67
CA GLY A 461 45.51 -38.29 -13.82
C GLY A 461 45.12 -39.75 -13.55
N ILE A 462 44.83 -40.15 -12.29
CA ILE A 462 44.84 -41.57 -11.88
C ILE A 462 43.44 -42.17 -11.55
N LEU A 463 42.41 -41.37 -11.28
CA LEU A 463 41.13 -41.87 -10.75
C LEU A 463 40.20 -42.49 -11.81
N LYS A 464 39.78 -43.75 -11.57
CA LYS A 464 38.75 -44.48 -12.33
C LYS A 464 37.35 -44.21 -11.78
N THR A 465 36.36 -44.20 -12.67
CA THR A 465 34.94 -43.87 -12.46
C THR A 465 34.19 -44.68 -11.39
N LEU A 466 34.75 -45.78 -10.85
CA LEU A 466 34.14 -46.57 -9.77
C LEU A 466 34.63 -46.16 -8.37
N ASN A 467 35.89 -45.69 -8.25
CA ASN A 467 36.39 -45.06 -7.02
C ASN A 467 35.74 -43.68 -6.78
N PHE A 468 35.15 -43.10 -7.84
CA PHE A 468 34.43 -41.83 -7.90
C PHE A 468 33.27 -41.74 -6.90
N MET A 469 32.35 -42.71 -6.90
CA MET A 469 31.18 -42.74 -6.00
C MET A 469 31.59 -43.05 -4.55
N CYS A 470 32.50 -44.00 -4.36
CA CYS A 470 32.95 -44.41 -3.04
C CYS A 470 33.78 -43.31 -2.34
N ALA A 471 34.68 -42.61 -3.03
CA ALA A 471 35.46 -41.52 -2.43
C ALA A 471 34.57 -40.33 -2.01
N LEU A 472 33.60 -39.93 -2.84
CA LEU A 472 32.61 -38.89 -2.50
C LEU A 472 31.73 -39.27 -1.30
N GLN A 473 31.33 -40.53 -1.19
CA GLN A 473 30.51 -40.98 -0.07
C GLN A 473 31.32 -41.06 1.24
N THR A 474 32.61 -41.38 1.15
CA THR A 474 33.52 -41.43 2.31
C THR A 474 33.89 -40.02 2.80
N SER A 475 34.05 -39.04 1.91
CA SER A 475 34.36 -37.64 2.28
C SER A 475 33.18 -36.87 2.87
N LEU A 476 31.94 -37.32 2.63
CA LEU A 476 30.72 -36.80 3.26
C LEU A 476 30.40 -37.45 4.62
N SER A 477 31.11 -38.52 4.98
CA SER A 477 30.92 -39.30 6.22
C SER A 477 31.87 -38.89 7.35
N LEU A 478 32.81 -37.98 7.06
CA LEU A 478 33.76 -37.33 7.96
C LEU A 478 33.40 -35.85 8.08
#